data_AF-A0A3S5BN22-F1
#
_entry.id   AF-A0A3S5BN22-F1
#
_cell.length_a   1.000
_cell.length_b   1.000
_cell.length_c   1.000
_cell.angle_alpha   90.00
_cell.angle_beta   90.00
_cell.angle_gamma   90.00
#
_symmetry.space_group_name_H-M   'P 1'
#
loop_
_entity.id
_entity.type
_entity.pdbx_description
1 polymer ?
#
loop_
_entity_poly.entity_id
_entity_poly.type
_entity_poly.pdbx_seq_one_letter_code
_entity_poly.pdbx_strand_id
1 'polypeptide(L)'
;MLGLNKIILFLLIAPSRLLLIPLTLFLAFSDMDSVHPLPLSLNLPEEELRIIDFWRKSKIFETSLQQSLDKPRFTFYDGPPFATGLPHYGHLLTGTIKDIITRYAHQRGFNVERRFGWDCHGLPVEYEVDKQLGITGPNDVKRIGIKAYNESCRSLVMKYSDQWEVIVERLGRWIDFENDYKTMYPSFMESVWWVFRQLYDKGLVYRGIKVMPYSTACTTPLSNFEAGQNYKDTQDPSIIISFPLEGQPDVELIAWTTTPWTLPSNLALCVNPDKEYIKFEDINKKRKFIMMESRLSMIFKDPNEYNVIEKFKGGKMEGLVYVPLFTYFEQF
;
A
#
# COMPACT_ATOMS: atom_id res chain seq x y z
N MET A 1 48.47 13.85 -59.33
CA MET A 1 49.30 13.86 -58.10
C MET A 1 48.55 14.69 -57.05
N LEU A 2 48.53 14.21 -55.80
CA LEU A 2 47.57 14.49 -54.70
C LEU A 2 46.27 13.66 -54.84
N GLY A 3 45.77 12.92 -53.84
CA GLY A 3 46.02 12.98 -52.40
C GLY A 3 45.84 11.64 -51.68
N LEU A 4 46.33 11.65 -50.44
CA LEU A 4 46.52 10.56 -49.48
C LEU A 4 45.24 9.79 -49.12
N ASN A 5 45.27 8.46 -49.17
CA ASN A 5 44.39 7.59 -48.37
C ASN A 5 45.11 7.22 -47.07
N LYS A 6 44.68 7.81 -45.96
CA LYS A 6 45.07 7.43 -44.60
C LYS A 6 44.26 6.21 -44.16
N ILE A 7 44.97 5.14 -43.87
CA ILE A 7 44.55 4.02 -43.03
C ILE A 7 44.14 4.58 -41.65
N ILE A 8 42.87 4.42 -41.26
CA ILE A 8 42.41 4.68 -39.89
C ILE A 8 42.22 3.33 -39.22
N LEU A 9 43.20 2.97 -38.40
CA LEU A 9 43.24 1.80 -37.54
C LEU A 9 42.43 2.11 -36.28
N PHE A 10 41.32 1.42 -36.03
CA PHE A 10 40.59 1.51 -34.76
C PHE A 10 41.39 0.78 -33.67
N LEU A 11 42.15 1.53 -32.88
CA LEU A 11 42.78 1.10 -31.64
C LEU A 11 41.75 1.13 -30.50
N LEU A 12 41.21 -0.04 -30.14
CA LEU A 12 40.61 -0.25 -28.82
C LEU A 12 41.72 -0.67 -27.86
N ILE A 13 42.05 0.25 -26.95
CA ILE A 13 43.06 0.09 -25.90
C ILE A 13 42.53 -0.91 -24.86
N ALA A 14 43.17 -2.07 -24.76
CA ALA A 14 43.23 -2.87 -23.54
C ALA A 14 44.72 -3.11 -23.21
N PRO A 15 45.21 -2.77 -22.01
CA PRO A 15 46.62 -2.94 -21.69
C PRO A 15 46.90 -4.43 -21.49
N SER A 16 47.93 -4.93 -22.16
CA SER A 16 48.63 -6.20 -21.89
C SER A 16 47.83 -7.50 -22.03
N ARG A 17 47.50 -7.89 -23.28
CA ARG A 17 47.54 -9.27 -23.79
C ARG A 17 47.18 -9.26 -25.30
N LEU A 18 48.12 -9.64 -26.17
CA LEU A 18 47.80 -9.95 -27.57
C LEU A 18 46.88 -11.18 -27.57
N LEU A 19 45.58 -10.98 -27.81
CA LEU A 19 44.69 -12.08 -28.21
C LEU A 19 44.84 -12.27 -29.72
N LEU A 20 45.43 -13.39 -30.12
CA LEU A 20 45.31 -13.91 -31.48
C LEU A 20 43.83 -14.22 -31.73
N ILE A 21 43.15 -13.34 -32.45
CA ILE A 21 41.81 -13.61 -32.96
C ILE A 21 41.95 -14.72 -34.00
N PRO A 22 41.24 -15.86 -33.87
CA PRO A 22 41.30 -16.92 -34.87
C PRO A 22 40.77 -16.39 -36.20
N LEU A 23 41.44 -16.76 -37.30
CA LEU A 23 41.14 -16.31 -38.67
C LEU A 23 39.66 -16.53 -39.09
N THR A 24 38.95 -17.41 -38.39
CA THR A 24 37.50 -17.64 -38.52
C THR A 24 36.64 -16.45 -38.13
N LEU A 25 37.08 -15.58 -37.20
CA LEU A 25 36.36 -14.35 -36.88
C LEU A 25 36.54 -13.28 -37.97
N PHE A 26 37.67 -13.30 -38.68
CA PHE A 26 37.96 -12.35 -39.77
C PHE A 26 37.10 -12.64 -41.02
N LEU A 27 36.78 -13.91 -41.27
CA LEU A 27 35.87 -14.34 -42.33
C LEU A 27 34.38 -14.11 -42.01
N ALA A 28 34.02 -13.86 -40.74
CA ALA A 28 32.66 -13.41 -40.41
C ALA A 28 32.43 -11.92 -40.73
N PHE A 29 33.50 -11.15 -40.94
CA PHE A 29 33.44 -9.74 -41.36
C PHE A 29 33.61 -9.54 -42.88
N SER A 30 33.80 -10.61 -43.66
CA SER A 30 33.88 -10.48 -45.13
C SER A 30 32.53 -10.31 -45.83
N ASP A 31 31.41 -10.36 -45.10
CA ASP A 31 30.05 -10.04 -45.59
C ASP A 31 29.60 -8.61 -45.21
N MET A 32 30.51 -7.65 -45.20
CA MET A 32 30.18 -6.22 -45.00
C MET A 32 29.46 -5.57 -46.21
N ASP A 33 29.22 -6.31 -47.29
CA ASP A 33 28.47 -5.83 -48.47
C ASP A 33 26.94 -5.73 -48.25
N SER A 34 26.44 -6.09 -47.06
CA SER A 34 25.02 -6.01 -46.70
C SER A 34 24.72 -5.10 -45.51
N VAL A 35 25.55 -4.09 -45.23
CA VAL A 35 25.19 -3.03 -44.27
C VAL A 35 24.16 -2.11 -44.92
N HIS A 36 22.89 -2.49 -44.83
CA HIS A 36 21.79 -1.64 -45.25
C HIS A 36 21.75 -0.37 -44.38
N PRO A 37 21.71 0.83 -44.98
CA PRO A 37 21.56 2.06 -44.20
C PRO A 37 20.23 2.01 -43.43
N LEU A 38 20.26 2.40 -42.16
CA LEU A 38 19.05 2.50 -41.36
C LEU A 38 18.06 3.49 -42.01
N PRO A 39 16.76 3.18 -42.04
CA PRO A 39 15.77 4.10 -42.60
C PRO A 39 15.77 5.42 -41.84
N LEU A 40 15.66 6.54 -42.58
CA LEU A 40 15.63 7.90 -42.02
C LEU A 40 14.41 8.16 -41.12
N SER A 41 13.34 7.37 -41.30
CA SER A 41 12.15 7.37 -40.45
C SER A 41 11.83 5.94 -40.02
N LEU A 42 11.81 5.70 -38.70
CA LEU A 42 11.52 4.39 -38.12
C LEU A 42 10.18 4.42 -37.39
N ASN A 43 9.29 3.49 -37.71
CA ASN A 43 8.06 3.26 -36.96
C ASN A 43 8.36 2.39 -35.74
N LEU A 44 8.80 3.00 -34.64
CA LEU A 44 9.18 2.30 -33.42
C LEU A 44 8.10 1.34 -32.89
N PRO A 45 6.81 1.71 -32.82
CA PRO A 45 5.76 0.78 -32.38
C PRO A 45 5.66 -0.50 -33.21
N GLU A 46 5.82 -0.42 -34.54
CA GLU A 46 5.75 -1.58 -35.42
C GLU A 46 7.03 -2.42 -35.33
N GLU A 47 8.19 -1.77 -35.20
CA GLU A 47 9.46 -2.46 -35.05
C GLU A 47 9.55 -3.20 -33.72
N GLU A 48 9.05 -2.62 -32.63
CA GLU A 48 8.93 -3.30 -31.34
C GLU A 48 8.08 -4.58 -31.44
N LEU A 49 6.97 -4.55 -32.17
CA LEU A 49 6.13 -5.74 -32.39
C LEU A 49 6.89 -6.83 -33.14
N ARG A 50 7.69 -6.47 -34.14
CA ARG A 50 8.56 -7.41 -34.85
C ARG A 50 9.60 -8.04 -33.93
N ILE A 51 10.23 -7.24 -33.09
CA ILE A 51 11.25 -7.70 -32.14
C ILE A 51 10.64 -8.60 -31.06
N ILE A 52 9.45 -8.26 -30.53
CA ILE A 52 8.72 -9.11 -29.57
C ILE A 52 8.38 -10.46 -30.19
N ASP A 53 7.85 -10.47 -31.43
CA ASP A 53 7.53 -11.71 -32.14
C ASP A 53 8.79 -12.57 -32.39
N PHE A 54 9.90 -11.93 -32.75
CA PHE A 54 11.21 -12.60 -32.87
C PHE A 54 11.66 -13.22 -31.55
N TRP A 55 11.59 -12.46 -30.43
CA TRP A 55 11.96 -12.96 -29.10
C TRP A 55 11.11 -14.14 -28.67
N ARG A 56 9.79 -14.08 -28.92
CA ARG A 56 8.83 -15.13 -28.59
C ARG A 56 9.09 -16.40 -29.39
N LYS A 57 9.15 -16.30 -30.73
CA LYS A 57 9.39 -17.46 -31.62
C LYS A 57 10.72 -18.14 -31.33
N SER A 58 11.75 -17.35 -31.00
CA SER A 58 13.09 -17.85 -30.73
C SER A 58 13.34 -18.21 -29.25
N LYS A 59 12.32 -18.06 -28.38
CA LYS A 59 12.42 -18.34 -26.93
C LYS A 59 13.64 -17.70 -26.28
N ILE A 60 13.86 -16.40 -26.56
CA ILE A 60 15.09 -15.69 -26.19
C ILE A 60 15.23 -15.57 -24.67
N PHE A 61 14.12 -15.33 -23.96
CA PHE A 61 14.15 -15.21 -22.51
C PHE A 61 14.56 -16.54 -21.85
N GLU A 62 13.92 -17.64 -22.24
CA GLU A 62 14.20 -18.99 -21.75
C GLU A 62 15.64 -19.39 -22.09
N THR A 63 16.08 -19.12 -23.31
CA THR A 63 17.46 -19.36 -23.75
C THR A 63 18.46 -18.59 -22.88
N SER A 64 18.16 -17.33 -22.53
CA SER A 64 19.01 -16.54 -21.64
C SER A 64 19.14 -17.18 -20.25
N LEU A 65 18.06 -17.75 -19.70
CA LEU A 65 18.11 -18.47 -18.43
C LEU A 65 18.98 -19.72 -18.54
N GLN A 66 18.78 -20.53 -19.58
CA GLN A 66 19.55 -21.75 -19.83
C GLN A 66 21.05 -21.47 -19.96
N GLN A 67 21.44 -20.41 -20.68
CA GLN A 67 22.84 -19.98 -20.85
C GLN A 67 23.51 -19.51 -19.55
N SER A 68 22.75 -19.34 -18.47
CA SER A 68 23.26 -18.84 -17.19
C SER A 68 23.18 -19.86 -16.06
N LEU A 69 22.75 -21.10 -16.30
CA LEU A 69 22.51 -22.09 -15.23
C LEU A 69 23.73 -22.37 -14.35
N ASP A 70 24.92 -22.35 -14.91
CA ASP A 70 26.20 -22.61 -14.23
C ASP A 70 26.81 -21.36 -13.56
N LYS A 71 26.17 -20.20 -13.72
CA LYS A 71 26.66 -18.92 -13.22
C LYS A 71 26.20 -18.64 -11.79
N PRO A 72 26.87 -17.73 -11.06
CA PRO A 72 26.42 -17.31 -9.73
C PRO A 72 24.98 -16.80 -9.74
N ARG A 73 24.18 -17.19 -8.74
CA ARG A 73 22.77 -16.81 -8.64
C ARG A 73 22.63 -15.35 -8.19
N PHE A 74 21.77 -14.61 -8.86
CA PHE A 74 21.22 -13.34 -8.41
C PHE A 74 19.74 -13.55 -8.10
N THR A 75 19.38 -13.50 -6.82
CA THR A 75 17.99 -13.69 -6.38
C THR A 75 17.23 -12.38 -6.51
N PHE A 76 16.13 -12.42 -7.25
CA PHE A 76 15.21 -11.31 -7.44
C PHE A 76 13.83 -11.71 -6.94
N TYR A 77 13.22 -10.87 -6.12
CA TYR A 77 11.84 -11.05 -5.67
C TYR A 77 10.94 -10.02 -6.33
N ASP A 78 9.94 -10.50 -7.06
CA ASP A 78 8.94 -9.65 -7.66
C ASP A 78 7.82 -9.39 -6.66
N GLY A 79 7.67 -8.16 -6.18
CA GLY A 79 6.52 -7.79 -5.34
C GLY A 79 5.22 -8.02 -6.12
N PRO A 80 4.32 -8.90 -5.64
CA PRO A 80 3.16 -9.34 -6.40
C PRO A 80 2.10 -8.23 -6.44
N PRO A 81 1.65 -7.75 -7.62
CA PRO A 81 0.52 -6.84 -7.71
C PRO A 81 -0.80 -7.54 -7.33
N PHE A 82 -1.76 -6.73 -6.89
CA PHE A 82 -3.16 -7.16 -6.77
C PHE A 82 -3.77 -7.35 -8.16
N ALA A 83 -4.41 -8.50 -8.37
CA ALA A 83 -5.11 -8.82 -9.62
C ALA A 83 -6.54 -8.24 -9.66
N THR A 84 -6.68 -6.93 -9.46
CA THR A 84 -7.99 -6.25 -9.28
C THR A 84 -8.33 -5.24 -10.38
N GLY A 85 -7.41 -5.01 -11.32
CA GLY A 85 -7.59 -4.03 -12.38
C GLY A 85 -6.47 -4.07 -13.40
N LEU A 86 -6.56 -3.21 -14.42
CA LEU A 86 -5.50 -3.03 -15.42
C LEU A 86 -4.29 -2.30 -14.83
N PRO A 87 -3.07 -2.53 -15.36
CA PRO A 87 -1.89 -1.81 -14.91
C PRO A 87 -1.98 -0.31 -15.26
N HIS A 88 -1.49 0.55 -14.35
CA HIS A 88 -1.32 1.99 -14.60
C HIS A 88 0.18 2.35 -14.65
N TYR A 89 0.51 3.61 -14.93
CA TYR A 89 1.91 4.05 -15.09
C TYR A 89 2.84 3.74 -13.92
N GLY A 90 2.31 3.62 -12.70
CA GLY A 90 3.11 3.19 -11.53
C GLY A 90 3.56 1.73 -11.62
N HIS A 91 2.69 0.84 -12.12
CA HIS A 91 3.04 -0.54 -12.41
C HIS A 91 4.06 -0.63 -13.55
N LEU A 92 3.91 0.19 -14.60
CA LEU A 92 4.86 0.23 -15.72
C LEU A 92 6.25 0.70 -15.26
N LEU A 93 6.32 1.80 -14.48
CA LEU A 93 7.57 2.31 -13.94
C LEU A 93 8.31 1.26 -13.11
N THR A 94 7.63 0.63 -12.16
CA THR A 94 8.24 -0.39 -11.30
C THR A 94 8.64 -1.63 -12.10
N GLY A 95 7.81 -2.06 -13.06
CA GLY A 95 8.12 -3.14 -13.99
C GLY A 95 9.37 -2.88 -14.82
N THR A 96 9.51 -1.67 -15.37
CA THR A 96 10.69 -1.25 -16.15
C THR A 96 11.97 -1.29 -15.32
N ILE A 97 11.95 -0.77 -14.09
CA ILE A 97 13.12 -0.80 -13.21
C ILE A 97 13.54 -2.25 -12.90
N LYS A 98 12.57 -3.11 -12.56
CA LYS A 98 12.81 -4.54 -12.28
C LYS A 98 13.43 -5.26 -13.49
N ASP A 99 12.95 -4.97 -14.69
CA ASP A 99 13.48 -5.55 -15.92
C ASP A 99 14.91 -5.08 -16.22
N ILE A 100 15.19 -3.77 -16.10
CA ILE A 100 16.54 -3.21 -16.29
C ILE A 100 17.56 -3.88 -15.38
N ILE A 101 17.27 -3.99 -14.08
CA ILE A 101 18.19 -4.57 -13.10
C ILE A 101 18.46 -6.05 -13.39
N THR A 102 17.42 -6.82 -13.71
CA THR A 102 17.57 -8.26 -13.96
C THR A 102 18.28 -8.56 -15.28
N ARG A 103 18.05 -7.76 -16.32
CA ARG A 103 18.83 -7.82 -17.57
C ARG A 103 20.29 -7.45 -17.36
N TYR A 104 20.55 -6.37 -16.62
CA TYR A 104 21.91 -5.96 -16.29
C TYR A 104 22.65 -7.06 -15.52
N ALA A 105 22.04 -7.64 -14.49
CA ALA A 105 22.62 -8.74 -13.73
C ALA A 105 22.92 -9.96 -14.62
N HIS A 106 22.02 -10.33 -15.52
CA HIS A 106 22.28 -11.40 -16.49
C HIS A 106 23.49 -11.09 -17.39
N GLN A 107 23.57 -9.88 -17.95
CA GLN A 107 24.70 -9.44 -18.78
C GLN A 107 26.03 -9.38 -18.01
N ARG A 108 25.98 -9.17 -16.69
CA ARG A 108 27.14 -9.23 -15.79
C ARG A 108 27.58 -10.65 -15.44
N GLY A 109 26.92 -11.67 -15.99
CA GLY A 109 27.29 -13.06 -15.83
C GLY A 109 26.64 -13.73 -14.62
N PHE A 110 25.41 -13.34 -14.25
CA PHE A 110 24.64 -14.01 -13.20
C PHE A 110 23.47 -14.84 -13.77
N ASN A 111 23.08 -15.87 -13.04
CA ASN A 111 21.82 -16.58 -13.22
C ASN A 111 20.70 -15.84 -12.51
N VAL A 112 19.71 -15.34 -13.25
CA VAL A 112 18.64 -14.49 -12.70
C VAL A 112 17.28 -15.06 -13.02
N GLU A 113 16.78 -15.90 -12.12
CA GLU A 113 15.41 -16.42 -12.15
C GLU A 113 14.40 -15.29 -11.93
N ARG A 114 13.36 -15.28 -12.74
CA ARG A 114 12.39 -14.18 -12.85
C ARG A 114 11.00 -14.77 -12.96
N ARG A 115 10.29 -14.89 -11.83
CA ARG A 115 8.93 -15.44 -11.76
C ARG A 115 7.94 -14.33 -11.40
N PHE A 116 6.86 -14.22 -12.15
CA PHE A 116 5.80 -13.27 -11.84
C PHE A 116 5.02 -13.74 -10.60
N GLY A 117 4.57 -12.79 -9.78
CA GLY A 117 3.78 -13.07 -8.58
C GLY A 117 2.41 -12.41 -8.65
N TRP A 118 1.40 -13.04 -8.07
CA TRP A 118 0.06 -12.45 -7.94
C TRP A 118 -0.44 -12.49 -6.51
N ASP A 119 -0.93 -11.34 -6.04
CA ASP A 119 -1.69 -11.28 -4.80
C ASP A 119 -3.18 -11.40 -5.11
N CYS A 120 -3.74 -12.54 -4.74
CA CYS A 120 -5.06 -13.01 -5.15
C CYS A 120 -6.10 -12.96 -4.03
N HIS A 121 -5.71 -12.57 -2.82
CA HIS A 121 -6.59 -12.60 -1.64
C HIS A 121 -6.79 -11.21 -1.03
N GLY A 122 -7.73 -11.14 -0.09
CA GLY A 122 -7.94 -9.98 0.76
C GLY A 122 -8.86 -8.93 0.16
N LEU A 123 -8.96 -7.82 0.90
CA LEU A 123 -9.95 -6.77 0.70
C LEU A 123 -9.97 -6.15 -0.71
N PRO A 124 -8.83 -5.92 -1.40
CA PRO A 124 -8.89 -5.32 -2.74
C PRO A 124 -9.70 -6.15 -3.75
N VAL A 125 -9.59 -7.48 -3.71
CA VAL A 125 -10.32 -8.37 -4.62
C VAL A 125 -11.78 -8.47 -4.19
N GLU A 126 -12.02 -8.70 -2.90
CA GLU A 126 -13.37 -8.81 -2.32
C GLU A 126 -14.19 -7.54 -2.57
N TYR A 127 -13.59 -6.36 -2.40
CA TYR A 127 -14.27 -5.09 -2.60
C TYR A 127 -14.68 -4.83 -4.06
N GLU A 128 -13.86 -5.26 -5.02
CA GLU A 128 -14.21 -5.13 -6.44
C GLU A 128 -15.31 -6.11 -6.84
N VAL A 129 -15.30 -7.33 -6.30
CA VAL A 129 -16.41 -8.28 -6.45
C VAL A 129 -17.68 -7.75 -5.79
N ASP A 130 -17.58 -7.15 -4.61
CA ASP A 130 -18.73 -6.58 -3.90
C ASP A 130 -19.39 -5.48 -4.74
N LYS A 131 -18.61 -4.62 -5.38
CA LYS A 131 -19.14 -3.62 -6.32
C LYS A 131 -19.84 -4.24 -7.52
N GLN A 132 -19.24 -5.26 -8.13
CA GLN A 132 -19.80 -5.91 -9.32
C GLN A 132 -21.11 -6.65 -9.01
N LEU A 133 -21.22 -7.23 -7.82
CA LEU A 133 -22.37 -8.00 -7.37
C LEU A 133 -23.38 -7.18 -6.56
N GLY A 134 -23.08 -5.91 -6.26
CA GLY A 134 -23.92 -5.04 -5.45
C GLY A 134 -24.04 -5.50 -3.99
N ILE A 135 -23.00 -6.12 -3.44
CA ILE A 135 -22.97 -6.63 -2.07
C ILE A 135 -22.78 -5.47 -1.10
N THR A 136 -23.68 -5.38 -0.12
CA THR A 136 -23.65 -4.29 0.89
C THR A 136 -23.20 -4.78 2.26
N GLY A 137 -23.08 -6.10 2.44
CA GLY A 137 -22.55 -6.67 3.66
C GLY A 137 -22.64 -8.20 3.74
N PRO A 138 -22.29 -8.77 4.89
CA PRO A 138 -22.11 -10.22 5.06
C PRO A 138 -23.37 -11.06 4.78
N ASN A 139 -24.57 -10.48 4.95
CA ASN A 139 -25.82 -11.18 4.71
C ASN A 139 -26.07 -11.45 3.22
N ASP A 140 -25.58 -10.58 2.34
CA ASP A 140 -25.68 -10.78 0.89
C ASP A 140 -24.72 -11.89 0.43
N VAL A 141 -23.49 -11.91 0.97
CA VAL A 141 -22.54 -13.00 0.75
C VAL A 141 -23.12 -14.34 1.21
N LYS A 142 -23.79 -14.39 2.37
CA LYS A 142 -24.47 -15.59 2.85
C LYS A 142 -25.59 -16.05 1.90
N ARG A 143 -26.30 -15.12 1.26
CA ARG A 143 -27.40 -15.42 0.32
C ARG A 143 -26.89 -16.02 -0.98
N ILE A 144 -25.78 -15.50 -1.51
CA ILE A 144 -25.11 -16.02 -2.71
C ILE A 144 -24.38 -17.33 -2.40
N GLY A 145 -23.88 -17.46 -1.17
CA GLY A 145 -23.11 -18.60 -0.68
C GLY A 145 -21.60 -18.37 -0.85
N ILE A 146 -20.84 -18.71 0.19
CA ILE A 146 -19.39 -18.47 0.27
C ILE A 146 -18.64 -19.10 -0.92
N LYS A 147 -19.03 -20.30 -1.34
CA LYS A 147 -18.40 -20.98 -2.48
C LYS A 147 -18.55 -20.18 -3.77
N ALA A 148 -19.76 -19.69 -4.06
CA ALA A 148 -20.02 -18.92 -5.28
C ALA A 148 -19.32 -17.57 -5.24
N TYR A 149 -19.31 -16.90 -4.08
CA TYR A 149 -18.57 -15.66 -3.87
C TYR A 149 -17.06 -15.83 -4.13
N ASN A 150 -16.44 -16.85 -3.53
CA ASN A 150 -15.01 -17.12 -3.71
C ASN A 150 -14.67 -17.48 -5.17
N GLU A 151 -15.58 -18.12 -5.89
CA GLU A 151 -15.39 -18.41 -7.32
C GLU A 151 -15.45 -17.13 -8.17
N SER A 152 -16.31 -16.17 -7.81
CA SER A 152 -16.30 -14.85 -8.42
C SER A 152 -14.99 -14.11 -8.18
N CYS A 153 -14.45 -14.14 -6.95
CA CYS A 153 -13.13 -13.59 -6.64
C CYS A 153 -12.02 -14.23 -7.48
N ARG A 154 -12.02 -15.57 -7.57
CA ARG A 154 -11.04 -16.32 -8.38
C ARG A 154 -11.14 -15.94 -9.86
N SER A 155 -12.36 -15.84 -10.38
CA SER A 155 -12.60 -15.49 -11.79
C SER A 155 -12.11 -14.09 -12.13
N LEU A 156 -12.29 -13.13 -11.21
CA LEU A 156 -11.81 -11.76 -11.36
C LEU A 156 -10.27 -11.71 -11.44
N VAL A 157 -9.60 -12.42 -10.54
CA VAL A 157 -8.14 -12.53 -10.50
C VAL A 157 -7.58 -13.11 -11.80
N MET A 158 -8.15 -14.21 -12.29
CA MET A 158 -7.72 -14.84 -13.53
C MET A 158 -7.89 -13.90 -14.73
N LYS A 159 -9.05 -13.25 -14.84
CA LYS A 159 -9.34 -12.29 -15.91
C LYS A 159 -8.29 -11.17 -15.99
N TYR A 160 -7.90 -10.58 -14.86
CA TYR A 160 -6.90 -9.52 -14.86
C TYR A 160 -5.48 -10.04 -15.06
N SER A 161 -5.15 -11.23 -14.56
CA SER A 161 -3.86 -11.87 -14.81
C SER A 161 -3.57 -11.98 -16.31
N ASP A 162 -4.53 -12.48 -17.09
CA ASP A 162 -4.39 -12.65 -18.54
C ASP A 162 -4.19 -11.31 -19.26
N GLN A 163 -4.89 -10.26 -18.82
CA GLN A 163 -4.75 -8.92 -19.40
C GLN A 163 -3.39 -8.29 -19.12
N TRP A 164 -2.85 -8.54 -17.94
CA TRP A 164 -1.53 -8.04 -17.57
C TRP A 164 -0.41 -8.71 -18.33
N GLU A 165 -0.50 -10.01 -18.59
CA GLU A 165 0.50 -10.73 -19.39
C GLU A 165 0.71 -10.06 -20.75
N VAL A 166 -0.39 -9.74 -21.45
CA VAL A 166 -0.35 -9.01 -22.74
C VAL A 166 0.35 -7.65 -22.61
N ILE A 167 0.07 -6.90 -21.56
CA ILE A 167 0.63 -5.55 -21.38
C ILE A 167 2.12 -5.61 -20.97
N VAL A 168 2.48 -6.55 -20.11
CA VAL A 168 3.86 -6.76 -19.65
C VAL A 168 4.75 -7.25 -20.79
N GLU A 169 4.22 -8.15 -21.63
CA GLU A 169 4.89 -8.57 -22.85
C GLU A 169 5.06 -7.41 -23.83
N ARG A 170 4.01 -6.58 -24.02
CA ARG A 170 4.10 -5.40 -24.89
C ARG A 170 5.13 -4.38 -24.41
N LEU A 171 5.30 -4.24 -23.09
CA LEU A 171 6.36 -3.43 -22.46
C LEU A 171 7.77 -3.99 -22.72
N GLY A 172 7.89 -5.27 -23.11
CA GLY A 172 9.16 -5.95 -23.34
C GLY A 172 9.83 -6.46 -22.07
N ARG A 173 9.10 -6.58 -20.95
CA ARG A 173 9.64 -7.09 -19.68
C ARG A 173 9.77 -8.61 -19.73
N TRP A 174 10.97 -9.14 -19.47
CA TRP A 174 11.23 -10.57 -19.44
C TRP A 174 10.97 -11.15 -18.04
N ILE A 175 9.88 -11.90 -17.91
CA ILE A 175 9.39 -12.49 -16.66
C ILE A 175 8.56 -13.74 -17.00
N ASP A 176 8.67 -14.78 -16.18
CA ASP A 176 7.95 -16.04 -16.36
C ASP A 176 6.53 -15.94 -15.79
N PHE A 177 5.52 -16.03 -16.66
CA PHE A 177 4.10 -16.10 -16.33
C PHE A 177 3.57 -17.55 -16.27
N GLU A 178 4.28 -18.53 -16.86
CA GLU A 178 3.87 -19.94 -16.86
C GLU A 178 4.15 -20.57 -15.49
N ASN A 179 5.36 -20.38 -14.95
CA ASN A 179 5.72 -20.81 -13.60
C ASN A 179 5.56 -19.68 -12.59
N ASP A 180 4.46 -18.94 -12.66
CA ASP A 180 4.18 -17.89 -11.71
C ASP A 180 4.00 -18.41 -10.27
N TYR A 181 3.77 -17.50 -9.34
CA TYR A 181 3.25 -17.86 -8.03
C TYR A 181 2.02 -17.01 -7.71
N LYS A 182 0.93 -17.66 -7.34
CA LYS A 182 -0.31 -17.00 -6.92
C LYS A 182 -0.56 -17.33 -5.46
N THR A 183 -0.95 -16.32 -4.66
CA THR A 183 -1.22 -16.55 -3.22
C THR A 183 -2.40 -17.52 -2.98
N MET A 184 -3.24 -17.74 -4.00
CA MET A 184 -4.34 -18.71 -4.00
C MET A 184 -3.94 -20.17 -4.34
N TYR A 185 -2.68 -20.43 -4.66
CA TYR A 185 -2.23 -21.81 -4.89
C TYR A 185 -2.14 -22.58 -3.56
N PRO A 186 -2.63 -23.84 -3.51
CA PRO A 186 -2.61 -24.62 -2.26
C PRO A 186 -1.22 -24.76 -1.63
N SER A 187 -0.17 -24.93 -2.44
CA SER A 187 1.22 -25.02 -1.97
C SER A 187 1.72 -23.72 -1.32
N PHE A 188 1.29 -22.57 -1.84
CA PHE A 188 1.59 -21.26 -1.24
C PHE A 188 0.85 -21.11 0.10
N MET A 189 -0.44 -21.43 0.13
CA MET A 189 -1.26 -21.39 1.34
C MET A 189 -0.74 -22.33 2.44
N GLU A 190 -0.30 -23.52 2.07
CA GLU A 190 0.33 -24.49 3.00
C GLU A 190 1.62 -23.91 3.59
N SER A 191 2.45 -23.25 2.79
CA SER A 191 3.65 -22.57 3.27
C SER A 191 3.30 -21.45 4.27
N VAL A 192 2.23 -20.68 4.00
CA VAL A 192 1.72 -19.66 4.94
C VAL A 192 1.22 -20.30 6.24
N TRP A 193 0.51 -21.43 6.18
CA TRP A 193 0.08 -22.17 7.38
C TRP A 193 1.28 -22.65 8.19
N TRP A 194 2.33 -23.16 7.53
CA TRP A 194 3.56 -23.52 8.20
C TRP A 194 4.19 -22.32 8.92
N VAL A 195 4.31 -21.15 8.26
CA VAL A 195 4.84 -19.92 8.89
C VAL A 195 4.00 -19.52 10.10
N PHE A 196 2.67 -19.48 9.96
CA PHE A 196 1.77 -19.15 11.05
C PHE A 196 1.93 -20.10 12.23
N ARG A 197 2.07 -21.40 11.94
CA ARG A 197 2.32 -22.42 12.97
C ARG A 197 3.65 -22.18 13.69
N GLN A 198 4.72 -21.85 12.97
CA GLN A 198 6.00 -21.51 13.59
C GLN A 198 5.91 -20.30 14.52
N LEU A 199 5.11 -19.28 14.18
CA LEU A 199 4.88 -18.11 15.03
C LEU A 199 4.04 -18.48 16.26
N TYR A 200 3.03 -19.31 16.08
CA TYR A 200 2.17 -19.79 17.16
C TYR A 200 2.95 -20.64 18.18
N ASP A 201 3.76 -21.60 17.72
CA ASP A 201 4.57 -22.46 18.59
C ASP A 201 5.63 -21.67 19.37
N LYS A 202 6.04 -20.49 18.87
CA LYS A 202 6.92 -19.54 19.56
C LYS A 202 6.19 -18.60 20.53
N GLY A 203 4.87 -18.72 20.69
CA GLY A 203 4.07 -17.85 21.55
C GLY A 203 3.90 -16.41 21.02
N LEU A 204 4.12 -16.17 19.72
CA LEU A 204 4.02 -14.84 19.11
C LEU A 204 2.60 -14.51 18.59
N VAL A 205 1.66 -15.46 18.72
CA VAL A 205 0.27 -15.32 18.29
C VAL A 205 -0.64 -15.40 19.51
N TYR A 206 -1.52 -14.41 19.67
CA TYR A 206 -2.50 -14.36 20.75
C TYR A 206 -3.82 -13.79 20.25
N ARG A 207 -4.90 -14.04 21.02
CA ARG A 207 -6.21 -13.43 20.81
C ARG A 207 -6.49 -12.46 21.95
N GLY A 208 -6.94 -11.25 21.62
CA GLY A 208 -7.30 -10.23 22.61
C GLY A 208 -8.47 -9.36 22.15
N ILE A 209 -9.10 -8.69 23.10
CA ILE A 209 -10.14 -7.68 22.84
C ILE A 209 -9.46 -6.31 22.95
N LYS A 210 -9.53 -5.52 21.88
CA LYS A 210 -8.87 -4.22 21.76
C LYS A 210 -9.73 -3.26 20.97
N VAL A 211 -9.59 -1.96 21.23
CA VAL A 211 -10.07 -0.91 20.34
C VAL A 211 -9.15 -0.89 19.12
N MET A 212 -9.73 -1.05 17.93
CA MET A 212 -9.02 -1.20 16.66
C MET A 212 -9.66 -0.29 15.60
N PRO A 213 -8.90 0.21 14.62
CA PRO A 213 -9.47 0.81 13.41
C PRO A 213 -10.42 -0.20 12.73
N TYR A 214 -11.59 0.26 12.32
CA TYR A 214 -12.64 -0.61 11.77
C TYR A 214 -13.28 0.00 10.54
N SER A 215 -13.33 -0.76 9.45
CA SER A 215 -14.05 -0.36 8.24
C SER A 215 -15.52 -0.80 8.34
N THR A 216 -16.44 0.16 8.38
CA THR A 216 -17.88 -0.13 8.37
C THR A 216 -18.35 -0.69 7.03
N ALA A 217 -17.75 -0.24 5.92
CA ALA A 217 -18.06 -0.73 4.58
C ALA A 217 -17.64 -2.20 4.38
N CYS A 218 -16.49 -2.60 4.93
CA CYS A 218 -15.97 -3.96 4.76
C CYS A 218 -16.29 -4.87 5.95
N THR A 219 -16.91 -4.31 7.00
CA THR A 219 -17.29 -5.03 8.23
C THR A 219 -16.15 -5.82 8.89
N THR A 220 -14.94 -5.24 8.91
CA THR A 220 -13.73 -5.91 9.43
C THR A 220 -12.75 -4.91 10.09
N PRO A 221 -12.00 -5.32 11.14
CA PRO A 221 -10.90 -4.53 11.66
C PRO A 221 -9.76 -4.41 10.63
N LEU A 222 -9.03 -3.29 10.71
CA LEU A 222 -7.85 -3.02 9.87
C LEU A 222 -6.57 -3.05 10.72
N SER A 223 -5.44 -3.32 10.08
CA SER A 223 -4.13 -3.11 10.69
C SER A 223 -3.83 -1.62 10.87
N ASN A 224 -2.85 -1.31 11.73
CA ASN A 224 -2.36 0.05 11.93
C ASN A 224 -1.77 0.65 10.63
N PHE A 225 -1.11 -0.16 9.81
CA PHE A 225 -0.53 0.30 8.55
C PHE A 225 -1.61 0.64 7.52
N GLU A 226 -2.65 -0.18 7.39
CA GLU A 226 -3.76 0.08 6.47
C GLU A 226 -4.54 1.34 6.86
N ALA A 227 -4.79 1.55 8.16
CA ALA A 227 -5.46 2.75 8.65
C ALA A 227 -4.70 4.04 8.29
N GLY A 228 -3.37 3.97 8.15
CA GLY A 228 -2.52 5.10 7.79
C GLY A 228 -2.43 5.43 6.30
N GLN A 229 -2.91 4.55 5.41
CA GLN A 229 -2.65 4.67 3.96
C GLN A 229 -3.57 5.65 3.23
N ASN A 230 -4.72 6.03 3.81
CA ASN A 230 -5.78 6.74 3.09
C ASN A 230 -6.40 7.88 3.92
N TYR A 231 -5.57 8.68 4.59
CA TYR A 231 -6.03 9.89 5.26
C TYR A 231 -6.60 10.89 4.26
N LYS A 232 -7.73 11.49 4.63
CA LYS A 232 -8.43 12.50 3.84
C LYS A 232 -8.91 13.62 4.73
N ASP A 233 -8.86 14.83 4.20
CA ASP A 233 -9.51 15.96 4.84
C ASP A 233 -11.03 15.80 4.74
N THR A 234 -11.71 15.92 5.87
CA THR A 234 -13.17 15.82 5.99
C THR A 234 -13.68 16.97 6.85
N GLN A 235 -14.95 17.32 6.66
CA GLN A 235 -15.65 18.24 7.55
C GLN A 235 -16.33 17.44 8.65
N ASP A 236 -15.86 17.60 9.88
CA ASP A 236 -16.49 17.03 11.07
C ASP A 236 -17.18 18.12 11.89
N PRO A 237 -18.26 17.80 12.61
CA PRO A 237 -18.80 18.71 13.61
C PRO A 237 -17.75 18.98 14.67
N SER A 238 -17.75 20.20 15.23
CA SER A 238 -16.89 20.58 16.35
C SER A 238 -17.79 21.15 17.43
N ILE A 239 -18.06 20.35 18.46
CA ILE A 239 -19.05 20.69 19.47
C ILE A 239 -18.43 20.76 20.86
N ILE A 240 -18.98 21.69 21.64
CA ILE A 240 -18.62 21.93 23.03
C ILE A 240 -19.86 21.60 23.85
N ILE A 241 -19.70 20.72 24.84
CA ILE A 241 -20.80 20.18 25.63
C ILE A 241 -20.50 20.39 27.10
N SER A 242 -21.56 20.69 27.85
CA SER A 242 -21.51 20.87 29.29
C SER A 242 -22.02 19.63 30.04
N PHE A 243 -21.38 19.30 31.15
CA PHE A 243 -21.71 18.19 32.04
C PHE A 243 -21.92 18.74 33.46
N PRO A 244 -23.17 18.87 33.94
CA PRO A 244 -23.45 19.38 35.27
C PRO A 244 -22.83 18.51 36.37
N LEU A 245 -22.25 19.14 37.40
CA LEU A 245 -21.73 18.41 38.55
C LEU A 245 -22.86 17.90 39.44
N GLU A 246 -22.72 16.68 39.94
CA GLU A 246 -23.62 16.16 40.95
C GLU A 246 -23.35 16.86 42.30
N GLY A 247 -24.41 17.29 42.98
CA GLY A 247 -24.32 18.07 44.22
C GLY A 247 -24.00 19.56 44.06
N GLN A 248 -23.57 20.01 42.86
CA GLN A 248 -23.39 21.43 42.51
C GLN A 248 -23.96 21.72 41.12
N PRO A 249 -25.30 21.68 40.94
CA PRO A 249 -25.93 21.81 39.63
C PRO A 249 -25.74 23.20 38.98
N ASP A 250 -25.30 24.21 39.73
CA ASP A 250 -24.94 25.53 39.19
C ASP A 250 -23.55 25.57 38.53
N VAL A 251 -22.80 24.46 38.58
CA VAL A 251 -21.44 24.32 38.06
C VAL A 251 -21.37 23.16 37.08
N GLU A 252 -20.78 23.42 35.91
CA GLU A 252 -20.74 22.44 34.83
C GLU A 252 -19.33 22.28 34.27
N LEU A 253 -18.91 21.05 34.02
CA LEU A 253 -17.67 20.75 33.30
C LEU A 253 -17.88 20.96 31.80
N ILE A 254 -16.88 21.48 31.09
CA ILE A 254 -16.94 21.61 29.62
C ILE A 254 -15.98 20.62 28.97
N ALA A 255 -16.46 19.89 27.95
CA ALA A 255 -15.63 19.08 27.06
C ALA A 255 -15.90 19.40 25.58
N TRP A 256 -14.91 19.09 24.75
CA TRP A 256 -14.97 19.26 23.30
C TRP A 256 -14.85 17.90 22.60
N THR A 257 -15.60 17.70 21.52
CA THR A 257 -15.49 16.51 20.68
C THR A 257 -15.81 16.81 19.22
N THR A 258 -15.23 16.02 18.31
CA THR A 258 -15.61 15.97 16.89
C THR A 258 -16.51 14.78 16.54
N THR A 259 -16.72 13.86 17.49
CA THR A 259 -17.48 12.62 17.28
C THR A 259 -18.70 12.56 18.19
N PRO A 260 -19.77 13.34 17.93
CA PRO A 260 -20.98 13.35 18.78
C PRO A 260 -21.61 11.97 18.99
N TRP A 261 -21.46 11.08 18.01
CA TRP A 261 -21.99 9.72 18.05
C TRP A 261 -21.35 8.85 19.15
N THR A 262 -20.24 9.28 19.78
CA THR A 262 -19.62 8.59 20.92
C THR A 262 -20.14 9.06 22.28
N LEU A 263 -20.95 10.11 22.33
CA LEU A 263 -21.48 10.66 23.60
C LEU A 263 -22.41 9.70 24.35
N PRO A 264 -23.26 8.89 23.68
CA PRO A 264 -24.07 7.91 24.38
C PRO A 264 -23.25 6.89 25.17
N SER A 265 -22.00 6.62 24.76
CA SER A 265 -21.08 5.69 25.44
C SER A 265 -20.06 6.39 26.36
N ASN A 266 -20.34 7.63 26.78
CA ASN A 266 -19.47 8.34 27.72
C ASN A 266 -19.56 7.73 29.12
N LEU A 267 -18.41 7.38 29.70
CA LEU A 267 -18.30 6.78 31.05
C LEU A 267 -17.47 7.63 32.03
N ALA A 268 -16.66 8.56 31.52
CA ALA A 268 -15.82 9.43 32.33
C ALA A 268 -15.43 10.70 31.58
N LEU A 269 -14.99 11.71 32.33
CA LEU A 269 -14.29 12.88 31.81
C LEU A 269 -12.84 12.85 32.31
N CYS A 270 -11.90 12.90 31.37
CA CYS A 270 -10.48 12.86 31.69
C CYS A 270 -9.90 14.28 31.78
N VAL A 271 -9.15 14.54 32.85
CA VAL A 271 -8.42 15.79 33.06
C VAL A 271 -6.92 15.51 33.21
N ASN A 272 -6.08 16.49 32.90
CA ASN A 272 -4.65 16.38 33.17
C ASN A 272 -4.37 16.90 34.60
N PRO A 273 -3.77 16.10 35.49
CA PRO A 273 -3.66 16.46 36.90
C PRO A 273 -2.78 17.70 37.15
N ASP A 274 -1.79 17.95 36.29
CA ASP A 274 -0.79 19.00 36.48
C ASP A 274 -1.15 20.34 35.81
N LYS A 275 -2.14 20.32 34.90
CA LYS A 275 -2.60 21.51 34.18
C LYS A 275 -3.54 22.35 35.06
N GLU A 276 -3.59 23.64 34.75
CA GLU A 276 -4.44 24.60 35.44
C GLU A 276 -5.83 24.66 34.82
N TYR A 277 -6.82 24.56 35.68
CA TYR A 277 -8.23 24.66 35.38
C TYR A 277 -8.80 25.86 36.12
N ILE A 278 -9.84 26.44 35.53
CA ILE A 278 -10.53 27.59 36.10
C ILE A 278 -12.00 27.29 36.26
N LYS A 279 -12.57 27.72 37.38
CA LYS A 279 -14.01 27.91 37.53
C LYS A 279 -14.30 29.36 37.17
N PHE A 280 -15.20 29.59 36.22
CA PHE A 280 -15.56 30.92 35.76
C PHE A 280 -17.07 31.03 35.53
N GLU A 281 -17.59 32.24 35.58
CA GLU A 281 -18.96 32.57 35.23
C GLU A 281 -19.01 33.19 33.84
N ASP A 282 -19.83 32.63 32.95
CA ASP A 282 -20.20 33.25 31.68
C ASP A 282 -21.22 34.36 31.97
N ILE A 283 -20.86 35.62 31.68
CA ILE A 283 -21.67 36.79 32.04
C ILE A 283 -22.99 36.81 31.26
N ASN A 284 -22.98 36.33 30.02
CA ASN A 284 -24.15 36.33 29.15
C ASN A 284 -25.13 35.22 29.56
N LYS A 285 -24.61 34.02 29.84
CA LYS A 285 -25.45 32.87 30.21
C LYS A 285 -25.78 32.79 31.69
N LYS A 286 -25.06 33.53 32.55
CA LYS A 286 -25.15 33.46 34.01
C LYS A 286 -25.02 32.03 34.54
N ARG A 287 -24.08 31.27 33.94
CA ARG A 287 -23.77 29.87 34.28
C ARG A 287 -22.31 29.76 34.63
N LYS A 288 -21.98 28.86 35.57
CA LYS A 288 -20.60 28.63 35.98
C LYS A 288 -20.06 27.38 35.31
N PHE A 289 -18.87 27.50 34.77
CA PHE A 289 -18.22 26.45 34.03
C PHE A 289 -16.83 26.17 34.59
N ILE A 290 -16.37 24.94 34.39
CA ILE A 290 -14.99 24.53 34.65
C ILE A 290 -14.35 24.04 33.35
N MET A 291 -13.19 24.59 33.01
CA MET A 291 -12.38 24.12 31.88
C MET A 291 -10.88 24.44 32.09
N MET A 292 -10.02 23.87 31.23
CA MET A 292 -8.59 24.18 31.23
C MET A 292 -8.35 25.63 30.79
N GLU A 293 -7.59 26.39 31.57
CA GLU A 293 -7.39 27.84 31.34
C GLU A 293 -6.88 28.13 29.93
N SER A 294 -5.88 27.37 29.47
CA SER A 294 -5.26 27.57 28.15
C SER A 294 -6.19 27.35 26.96
N ARG A 295 -7.41 26.83 27.18
CA ARG A 295 -8.40 26.57 26.12
C ARG A 295 -9.60 27.51 26.16
N LEU A 296 -9.64 28.45 27.11
CA LEU A 296 -10.74 29.40 27.26
C LEU A 296 -10.97 30.25 26.00
N SER A 297 -9.88 30.58 25.29
CA SER A 297 -9.91 31.34 24.03
C SER A 297 -10.66 30.65 22.88
N MET A 298 -10.92 29.34 23.00
CA MET A 298 -11.76 28.61 22.07
C MET A 298 -13.24 29.00 22.16
N ILE A 299 -13.68 29.44 23.34
CA ILE A 299 -15.08 29.80 23.62
C ILE A 299 -15.25 31.31 23.66
N PHE A 300 -14.37 32.01 24.39
CA PHE A 300 -14.46 33.45 24.60
C PHE A 300 -13.28 34.16 23.95
N LYS A 301 -13.56 35.09 23.03
CA LYS A 301 -12.52 35.92 22.41
C LYS A 301 -12.23 37.18 23.21
N ASP A 302 -13.26 37.73 23.87
CA ASP A 302 -13.15 38.91 24.72
C ASP A 302 -13.07 38.50 26.21
N PRO A 303 -12.03 38.91 26.95
CA PRO A 303 -11.94 38.70 28.39
C PRO A 303 -13.09 39.30 29.21
N ASN A 304 -13.85 40.25 28.66
CA ASN A 304 -14.99 40.87 29.33
C ASN A 304 -16.27 40.01 29.28
N GLU A 305 -16.24 38.84 28.62
CA GLU A 305 -17.42 37.95 28.50
C GLU A 305 -17.53 36.94 29.67
N TYR A 306 -16.50 36.84 30.52
CA TYR A 306 -16.47 35.91 31.64
C TYR A 306 -15.78 36.50 32.87
N ASN A 307 -16.09 35.94 34.05
CA ASN A 307 -15.41 36.28 35.30
C ASN A 307 -14.79 35.03 35.93
N VAL A 308 -13.47 35.04 36.18
CA VAL A 308 -12.78 33.91 36.82
C VAL A 308 -13.04 33.93 38.32
N ILE A 309 -13.58 32.83 38.84
CA ILE A 309 -13.94 32.65 40.25
C ILE A 309 -12.80 31.98 41.01
N GLU A 310 -12.25 30.89 40.45
CA GLU A 310 -11.22 30.08 41.10
C GLU A 310 -10.26 29.51 40.06
N LYS A 311 -8.98 29.38 40.45
CA LYS A 311 -7.98 28.62 39.70
C LYS A 311 -7.44 27.47 40.53
N PHE A 312 -7.31 26.30 39.92
CA PHE A 312 -6.79 25.11 40.61
C PHE A 312 -6.13 24.12 39.64
N LYS A 313 -5.37 23.18 40.20
CA LYS A 313 -4.78 22.06 39.44
C LYS A 313 -5.81 20.98 39.16
N GLY A 314 -5.72 20.34 37.99
CA GLY A 314 -6.63 19.29 37.56
C GLY A 314 -6.72 18.11 38.54
N GLY A 315 -5.66 17.84 39.31
CA GLY A 315 -5.67 16.81 40.35
C GLY A 315 -6.76 17.02 41.43
N LYS A 316 -7.24 18.25 41.64
CA LYS A 316 -8.38 18.51 42.56
C LYS A 316 -9.74 18.04 42.01
N MET A 317 -9.81 17.68 40.72
CA MET A 317 -11.05 17.27 40.06
C MET A 317 -11.25 15.75 40.08
N GLU A 318 -10.27 14.99 40.57
CA GLU A 318 -10.39 13.55 40.71
C GLU A 318 -11.54 13.19 41.66
N GLY A 319 -12.39 12.26 41.23
CA GLY A 319 -13.55 11.81 42.00
C GLY A 319 -14.77 12.73 41.94
N LEU A 320 -14.72 13.85 41.22
CA LEU A 320 -15.93 14.64 40.95
C LEU A 320 -16.92 13.80 40.12
N VAL A 321 -18.18 13.81 40.54
CA VAL A 321 -19.27 13.12 39.85
C VAL A 321 -20.07 14.13 39.05
N TYR A 322 -20.50 13.74 37.85
CA TYR A 322 -21.28 14.56 36.94
C TYR A 322 -22.53 13.81 36.47
N VAL A 323 -23.55 14.56 36.07
CA VAL A 323 -24.78 14.00 35.49
C VAL A 323 -24.48 13.58 34.04
N PRO A 324 -24.64 12.29 33.68
CA PRO A 324 -24.35 11.82 32.33
C PRO A 324 -25.32 12.43 31.31
N LEU A 325 -24.85 12.60 30.07
CA LEU A 325 -25.68 13.14 28.99
C LEU A 325 -26.80 12.19 28.56
N PHE A 326 -26.55 10.88 28.70
CA PHE A 326 -27.46 9.81 28.34
C PHE A 326 -27.45 8.74 29.43
N THR A 327 -28.61 8.16 29.72
CA THR A 327 -28.80 7.23 30.84
C THR A 327 -28.52 5.76 30.49
N TYR A 328 -28.10 5.46 29.25
CA TYR A 328 -27.99 4.09 28.72
C TYR A 328 -26.95 3.22 29.45
N PHE A 329 -25.94 3.84 30.06
CA PHE A 329 -24.84 3.14 30.73
C PHE A 329 -24.70 3.53 32.21
N GLU A 330 -25.74 4.09 32.85
CA GLU A 330 -25.70 4.47 34.28
C GLU A 330 -25.42 3.30 35.24
N GLN A 331 -25.64 2.06 34.80
CA GLN A 331 -25.45 0.85 35.60
C GLN A 331 -24.09 0.19 35.39
N PHE A 332 -23.27 0.72 34.50
CA PHE A 332 -21.89 0.27 34.25
C PHE A 332 -20.92 1.01 35.17
#